data_AF-A0A4Q5QFZ1-F1
#
_entry.id   AF-A0A4Q5QFZ1-F1
#
_cell.length_a   1.000
_cell.length_b   1.000
_cell.length_c   1.000
_cell.angle_alpha   90.00
_cell.angle_beta   90.00
_cell.angle_gamma   90.00
#
_symmetry.space_group_name_H-M   'P 1'
#
loop_
_entity.id
_entity.type
_entity.pdbx_description
1 polymer ?
#
loop_
_entity_poly.entity_id
_entity_poly.type
_entity_poly.pdbx_seq_one_letter_code
_entity_poly.pdbx_strand_id
1 'polypeptide(L)'
;MLAVDEDDSPWTGWTDFLCHGLGIFHRSISDVQFLLDGFELRLFRALLEEGTAGLEALSAEVREAIGEERRSQDEQYALDRIALAEEPVETFIAAVEDAEEDEAALEEGIDRWLVGALQLKKRPYAWPVQDPFKLGATRDTLIPKLPWLAALDLDEPRAMTWRRRIATAHPEAMLLRPGTPFVDRIERFTRWDDRGTAFVTWRTAPDWQDELWLGFRLCFVIEPDVPFADLFAPSRAELAASRQAQRYLSPRTVSLHFHANGEPVDDPALLRILERPYRSGSDSAVHGADLNLASRPQHLASVIDTGAFAGLCRS
;
A
#
# COMPACT_ATOMS: atom_id res chain seq x y z
N MET A 1 47.69 -27.55 -45.01
CA MET A 1 47.54 -27.60 -43.54
C MET A 1 48.02 -26.26 -43.03
N LEU A 2 47.11 -25.29 -42.90
CA LEU A 2 47.42 -24.01 -42.26
C LEU A 2 47.01 -24.18 -40.80
N ALA A 3 47.96 -23.96 -39.89
CA ALA A 3 47.66 -23.88 -38.46
C ALA A 3 46.75 -22.65 -38.28
N VAL A 4 45.52 -22.88 -37.85
CA VAL A 4 44.68 -21.83 -37.28
C VAL A 4 45.20 -21.68 -35.85
N ASP A 5 46.07 -20.69 -35.64
CA ASP A 5 46.35 -20.22 -34.28
C ASP A 5 45.02 -19.66 -33.75
N GLU A 6 44.41 -20.35 -32.78
CA GLU A 6 43.16 -19.89 -32.15
C GLU A 6 43.32 -18.52 -31.47
N ASP A 7 44.55 -18.15 -31.12
CA ASP A 7 44.90 -16.91 -30.44
C ASP A 7 44.86 -15.66 -31.35
N ASP A 8 44.95 -15.81 -32.68
CA ASP A 8 44.92 -14.67 -33.64
C ASP A 8 43.63 -14.62 -34.47
N SER A 9 42.54 -15.18 -33.90
CA SER A 9 41.22 -15.17 -34.53
C SER A 9 40.58 -13.77 -34.45
N PRO A 10 39.99 -13.27 -35.55
CA PRO A 10 39.20 -12.03 -35.53
C PRO A 10 38.06 -12.03 -34.50
N TRP A 11 37.55 -13.21 -34.14
CA TRP A 11 36.53 -13.37 -33.11
C TRP A 11 37.06 -13.14 -31.70
N THR A 12 38.30 -13.57 -31.42
CA THR A 12 38.97 -13.33 -30.13
C THR A 12 39.24 -11.84 -29.97
N GLY A 13 39.82 -11.20 -30.99
CA GLY A 13 40.04 -9.75 -30.98
C GLY A 13 38.75 -8.93 -30.84
N TRP A 14 37.66 -9.30 -31.52
CA TRP A 14 36.36 -8.67 -31.35
C TRP A 14 35.82 -8.84 -29.92
N THR A 15 35.90 -10.05 -29.36
CA THR A 15 35.42 -10.34 -28.00
C THR A 15 36.22 -9.55 -26.96
N ASP A 16 37.54 -9.47 -27.14
CA ASP A 16 38.43 -8.68 -26.27
C ASP A 16 38.12 -7.20 -26.37
N PHE A 17 37.84 -6.67 -27.56
CA PHE A 17 37.41 -5.28 -27.71
C PHE A 17 36.07 -5.00 -27.00
N LEU A 18 35.08 -5.90 -27.11
CA LEU A 18 33.81 -5.78 -26.39
C LEU A 18 34.01 -5.80 -24.87
N CYS A 19 34.87 -6.70 -24.39
CA CYS A 19 35.15 -6.88 -22.97
C CYS A 19 35.99 -5.74 -22.38
N HIS A 20 37.10 -5.40 -23.04
CA HIS A 20 38.13 -4.52 -22.50
C HIS A 20 38.08 -3.10 -23.08
N GLY A 21 37.67 -2.94 -24.34
CA GLY A 21 37.47 -1.61 -24.93
C GLY A 21 36.16 -0.99 -24.45
N LEU A 22 35.05 -1.66 -24.73
CA LEU A 22 33.71 -1.14 -24.40
C LEU A 22 33.25 -1.46 -22.97
N GLY A 23 33.72 -2.56 -22.37
CA GLY A 23 33.30 -2.95 -21.01
C GLY A 23 31.86 -3.45 -20.91
N ILE A 24 31.26 -3.90 -22.02
CA ILE A 24 29.80 -4.14 -22.12
C ILE A 24 29.27 -5.18 -21.15
N PHE A 25 30.11 -6.13 -20.73
CA PHE A 25 29.73 -7.22 -19.84
C PHE A 25 29.66 -6.80 -18.36
N HIS A 26 30.26 -5.66 -18.01
CA HIS A 26 30.34 -5.17 -16.64
C HIS A 26 29.56 -3.87 -16.44
N ARG A 27 29.31 -3.12 -17.51
CA ARG A 27 28.57 -1.86 -17.45
C ARG A 27 27.79 -1.64 -18.74
N SER A 28 26.56 -1.13 -18.62
CA SER A 28 25.80 -0.66 -19.77
C SER A 28 26.59 0.39 -20.56
N ILE A 29 26.45 0.41 -21.88
CA ILE A 29 27.04 1.42 -22.78
C ILE A 29 25.99 2.38 -23.36
N SER A 30 24.76 2.33 -22.86
CA SER A 30 23.65 3.14 -23.38
C SER A 30 23.93 4.64 -23.30
N ASP A 31 24.72 5.07 -22.31
CA ASP A 31 25.12 6.45 -22.04
C ASP A 31 26.14 7.01 -23.05
N VAL A 32 26.83 6.13 -23.79
CA VAL A 32 27.89 6.48 -24.74
C VAL A 32 27.60 5.96 -26.15
N GLN A 33 26.36 5.58 -26.44
CA GLN A 33 25.97 5.00 -27.74
C GLN A 33 26.37 5.88 -28.94
N PHE A 34 26.32 7.21 -28.78
CA PHE A 34 26.70 8.15 -29.84
C PHE A 34 28.20 8.10 -30.19
N LEU A 35 29.05 7.61 -29.30
CA LEU A 35 30.48 7.41 -29.56
C LEU A 35 30.75 6.14 -30.38
N LEU A 36 29.82 5.17 -30.38
CA LEU A 36 30.01 3.86 -31.01
C LEU A 36 30.16 3.96 -32.53
N ASP A 37 29.41 4.85 -33.19
CA ASP A 37 29.48 5.06 -34.63
C ASP A 37 30.91 5.38 -35.09
N GLY A 38 31.65 6.16 -34.28
CA GLY A 38 33.05 6.50 -34.54
C GLY A 38 34.00 5.33 -34.31
N PHE A 39 33.71 4.46 -33.35
CA PHE A 39 34.57 3.34 -33.00
C PHE A 39 34.39 2.13 -33.92
N GLU A 40 33.17 1.88 -34.40
CA GLU A 40 32.85 0.74 -35.27
C GLU A 40 33.70 0.76 -36.55
N LEU A 41 33.75 1.89 -37.25
CA LEU A 41 34.55 2.02 -38.47
C LEU A 41 36.05 1.80 -38.22
N ARG A 42 36.53 2.30 -37.08
CA ARG A 42 37.95 2.22 -36.70
C ARG A 42 38.35 0.82 -36.29
N LEU A 43 37.44 0.10 -35.62
CA LEU A 43 37.59 -1.30 -35.28
C LEU A 43 37.74 -2.16 -36.52
N PHE A 44 36.81 -2.04 -37.48
CA PHE A 44 36.89 -2.82 -38.72
C PHE A 44 38.19 -2.57 -39.45
N ARG A 45 38.66 -1.32 -39.45
CA ARG A 45 39.93 -0.96 -40.06
C ARG A 45 41.14 -1.57 -39.33
N ALA A 46 41.21 -1.44 -38.01
CA ALA A 46 42.29 -2.00 -37.21
C ALA A 46 42.36 -3.52 -37.36
N LEU A 47 41.23 -4.21 -37.32
CA LEU A 47 41.17 -5.65 -37.49
C LEU A 47 41.58 -6.11 -38.90
N LEU A 48 41.28 -5.32 -39.94
CA LEU A 48 41.63 -5.64 -41.33
C LEU A 48 43.10 -5.34 -41.65
N GLU A 49 43.63 -4.22 -41.16
CA GLU A 49 44.98 -3.73 -41.48
C GLU A 49 46.05 -4.32 -40.56
N GLU A 50 45.74 -4.52 -39.28
CA GLU A 50 46.71 -4.85 -38.22
C GLU A 50 46.39 -6.15 -37.47
N GLY A 51 45.27 -6.82 -37.79
CA GLY A 51 44.85 -8.05 -37.13
C GLY A 51 44.41 -7.82 -35.68
N THR A 52 44.45 -8.85 -34.84
CA THR A 52 44.04 -8.74 -33.42
C THR A 52 44.97 -7.82 -32.61
N ALA A 53 46.25 -7.75 -32.97
CA ALA A 53 47.23 -6.90 -32.30
C ALA A 53 46.88 -5.40 -32.36
N GLY A 54 46.29 -4.92 -33.46
CA GLY A 54 45.85 -3.53 -33.60
C GLY A 54 44.67 -3.15 -32.69
N LEU A 55 43.94 -4.15 -32.18
CA LEU A 55 42.78 -3.91 -31.32
C LEU A 55 43.16 -3.57 -29.88
N GLU A 56 44.36 -3.91 -29.43
CA GLU A 56 44.81 -3.59 -28.08
C GLU A 56 44.93 -2.07 -27.89
N ALA A 57 45.54 -1.39 -28.86
CA ALA A 57 45.68 0.07 -28.87
C ALA A 57 44.31 0.76 -29.01
N LEU A 58 43.47 0.29 -29.94
CA LEU A 58 42.12 0.84 -30.11
C LEU A 58 41.26 0.64 -28.86
N SER A 59 41.38 -0.50 -28.18
CA SER A 59 40.66 -0.77 -26.93
C SER A 59 41.06 0.21 -25.83
N ALA A 60 42.35 0.55 -25.72
CA ALA A 60 42.82 1.52 -24.74
C ALA A 60 42.24 2.93 -25.01
N GLU A 61 42.24 3.36 -26.26
CA GLU A 61 41.70 4.66 -26.65
C GLU A 61 40.18 4.76 -26.44
N VAL A 62 39.45 3.73 -26.85
CA VAL A 62 37.99 3.67 -26.66
C VAL A 62 37.64 3.74 -25.17
N ARG A 63 38.39 3.02 -24.33
CA ARG A 63 38.20 3.05 -22.88
C ARG A 63 38.45 4.45 -22.30
N GLU A 64 39.47 5.14 -22.77
CA GLU A 64 39.80 6.51 -22.36
C GLU A 64 38.69 7.48 -22.75
N ALA A 65 38.24 7.45 -24.01
CA ALA A 65 37.17 8.30 -24.51
C ALA A 65 35.83 8.07 -23.76
N ILE A 66 35.47 6.82 -23.50
CA ILE A 66 34.30 6.48 -22.66
C ILE A 66 34.47 7.00 -21.23
N GLY A 67 35.68 6.90 -20.67
CA GLY A 67 35.99 7.38 -19.33
C GLY A 67 35.97 8.91 -19.20
N GLU A 68 36.35 9.64 -20.25
CA GLU A 68 36.23 11.09 -20.34
C GLU A 68 34.78 11.54 -20.41
N GLU A 69 34.01 10.95 -21.33
CA GLU A 69 32.60 11.28 -21.50
C GLU A 69 31.81 11.03 -20.21
N ARG A 70 32.05 9.90 -19.54
CA ARG A 70 31.39 9.60 -18.28
C ARG A 70 31.75 10.56 -17.15
N ARG A 71 33.01 11.00 -17.07
CA ARG A 71 33.40 12.04 -16.10
C ARG A 71 32.66 13.35 -16.38
N SER A 72 32.57 13.75 -17.64
CA SER A 72 31.81 14.93 -18.06
C SER A 72 30.33 14.82 -17.68
N GLN A 73 29.71 13.66 -17.93
CA GLN A 73 28.33 13.39 -17.52
C GLN A 73 28.16 13.45 -16.00
N ASP A 74 29.04 12.80 -15.22
CA ASP A 74 28.99 12.80 -13.75
C ASP A 74 29.10 14.23 -13.18
N GLU A 75 29.94 15.09 -13.76
CA GLU A 75 30.06 16.50 -13.41
C GLU A 75 28.75 17.27 -13.69
N GLN A 76 28.15 17.05 -14.86
CA GLN A 76 26.87 17.66 -15.22
C GLN A 76 25.74 17.20 -14.29
N TYR A 77 25.64 15.90 -14.00
CA TYR A 77 24.68 15.34 -13.05
C TYR A 77 24.83 15.95 -11.65
N ALA A 78 26.08 16.17 -11.19
CA ALA A 78 26.32 16.79 -9.90
C ALA A 78 25.81 18.24 -9.84
N LEU A 79 25.98 19.01 -10.93
CA LEU A 79 25.46 20.37 -11.06
C LEU A 79 23.93 20.40 -11.13
N ASP A 80 23.33 19.53 -11.93
CA ASP A 80 21.87 19.43 -12.10
C ASP A 80 21.18 19.07 -10.78
N ARG A 81 21.77 18.14 -10.02
CA ARG A 81 21.27 17.77 -8.69
C ARG A 81 21.29 18.95 -7.70
N ILE A 82 22.30 19.81 -7.77
CA ILE A 82 22.36 21.02 -6.93
C ILE A 82 21.29 22.04 -7.37
N ALA A 83 21.07 22.18 -8.69
CA ALA A 83 20.12 23.13 -9.25
C ALA A 83 18.64 22.75 -9.01
N LEU A 84 18.32 21.45 -8.96
CA LEU A 84 16.96 20.91 -8.85
C LEU A 84 16.53 20.54 -7.43
N ALA A 85 17.17 21.10 -6.40
CA ALA A 85 16.87 20.81 -4.99
C ALA A 85 15.50 21.38 -4.51
N GLU A 86 14.40 20.95 -5.12
CA GLU A 86 13.04 21.00 -4.56
C GLU A 86 12.71 19.58 -4.06
N GLU A 87 12.64 19.38 -2.73
CA GLU A 87 12.49 18.08 -2.02
C GLU A 87 13.36 16.94 -2.57
N PRO A 88 14.44 16.52 -1.86
CA PRO A 88 15.28 15.43 -2.33
C PRO A 88 14.42 14.20 -2.64
N VAL A 89 14.40 13.77 -3.90
CA VAL A 89 13.64 12.60 -4.38
C VAL A 89 13.93 11.38 -3.49
N GLU A 90 15.15 11.29 -2.97
CA GLU A 90 15.60 10.29 -2.01
C GLU A 90 14.79 10.32 -0.71
N THR A 91 14.43 11.49 -0.20
CA THR A 91 13.59 11.62 1.02
C THR A 91 12.17 11.15 0.74
N PHE A 92 11.62 11.44 -0.44
CA PHE A 92 10.30 10.93 -0.83
C PHE A 92 10.30 9.41 -0.98
N ILE A 93 11.32 8.84 -1.64
CA ILE A 93 11.47 7.39 -1.79
C ILE A 93 11.60 6.73 -0.42
N ALA A 94 12.47 7.24 0.45
CA ALA A 94 12.63 6.72 1.81
C ALA A 94 11.31 6.76 2.59
N ALA A 95 10.54 7.85 2.51
CA ALA A 95 9.24 7.94 3.18
C ALA A 95 8.23 6.89 2.69
N VAL A 96 8.25 6.55 1.38
CA VAL A 96 7.42 5.47 0.82
C VAL A 96 7.90 4.09 1.27
N GLU A 97 9.21 3.88 1.35
CA GLU A 97 9.80 2.63 1.85
C GLU A 97 9.49 2.43 3.33
N ASP A 98 9.69 3.45 4.17
CA ASP A 98 9.38 3.43 5.60
C ASP A 98 7.89 3.19 5.85
N ALA A 99 7.01 3.83 5.07
CA ALA A 99 5.56 3.62 5.19
C ALA A 99 5.10 2.20 4.82
N GLU A 100 5.90 1.47 4.05
CA GLU A 100 5.63 0.11 3.61
C GLU A 100 6.56 -0.94 4.24
N GLU A 101 7.39 -0.55 5.21
CA GLU A 101 8.39 -1.43 5.83
C GLU A 101 7.73 -2.69 6.42
N ASP A 102 6.61 -2.49 7.14
CA ASP A 102 5.80 -3.58 7.69
C ASP A 102 4.58 -3.89 6.83
N GLU A 103 4.81 -4.58 5.72
CA GLU A 103 3.73 -5.06 4.83
C GLU A 103 2.77 -6.03 5.55
N ALA A 104 3.19 -6.70 6.64
CA ALA A 104 2.34 -7.60 7.39
C ALA A 104 1.32 -6.83 8.25
N ALA A 105 1.75 -5.72 8.86
CA ALA A 105 0.85 -4.82 9.58
C ALA A 105 -0.15 -4.14 8.64
N LEU A 106 0.25 -3.79 7.41
CA LEU A 106 -0.67 -3.29 6.38
C LEU A 106 -1.76 -4.33 6.05
N GLU A 107 -1.33 -5.57 5.79
CA GLU A 107 -2.21 -6.70 5.53
C GLU A 107 -3.18 -6.95 6.69
N GLU A 108 -2.69 -7.05 7.93
CA GLU A 108 -3.53 -7.29 9.11
C GLU A 108 -4.50 -6.14 9.36
N GLY A 109 -4.05 -4.89 9.19
CA GLY A 109 -4.88 -3.69 9.34
C GLY A 109 -6.12 -3.74 8.47
N ILE A 110 -5.96 -4.11 7.20
CA ILE A 110 -7.04 -4.13 6.21
C ILE A 110 -7.81 -5.46 6.25
N ASP A 111 -7.17 -6.60 6.50
CA ASP A 111 -7.83 -7.91 6.58
C ASP A 111 -8.80 -8.00 7.77
N ARG A 112 -8.51 -7.31 8.89
CA ARG A 112 -9.48 -7.16 9.99
C ARG A 112 -10.81 -6.59 9.49
N TRP A 113 -10.76 -5.68 8.53
CA TRP A 113 -11.96 -5.13 7.91
C TRP A 113 -12.50 -6.03 6.79
N LEU A 114 -11.70 -6.38 5.78
CA LEU A 114 -12.16 -7.14 4.61
C LEU A 114 -12.65 -8.54 4.98
N VAL A 115 -11.88 -9.28 5.76
CA VAL A 115 -12.16 -10.68 6.12
C VAL A 115 -12.93 -10.74 7.43
N GLY A 116 -12.49 -9.98 8.43
CA GLY A 116 -13.12 -9.98 9.76
C GLY A 116 -14.52 -9.35 9.77
N ALA A 117 -14.64 -8.11 9.32
CA ALA A 117 -15.90 -7.36 9.38
C ALA A 117 -16.80 -7.61 8.15
N LEU A 118 -16.26 -7.47 6.94
CA LEU A 118 -17.03 -7.59 5.69
C LEU A 118 -17.21 -9.04 5.22
N GLN A 119 -16.57 -10.00 5.89
CA GLN A 119 -16.71 -11.43 5.64
C GLN A 119 -16.42 -11.83 4.18
N LEU A 120 -15.45 -11.16 3.56
CA LEU A 120 -14.84 -11.65 2.33
C LEU A 120 -13.95 -12.85 2.65
N LYS A 121 -13.84 -13.77 1.71
CA LYS A 121 -13.01 -14.96 1.87
C LYS A 121 -11.71 -14.80 1.10
N LYS A 122 -10.61 -14.69 1.84
CA LYS A 122 -9.25 -14.76 1.31
C LYS A 122 -8.87 -16.22 1.03
N ARG A 123 -8.32 -16.49 -0.16
CA ARG A 123 -7.86 -17.82 -0.58
C ARG A 123 -6.54 -17.70 -1.34
N PRO A 124 -5.65 -18.70 -1.26
CA PRO A 124 -4.53 -18.82 -2.18
C PRO A 124 -4.97 -18.67 -3.64
N TYR A 125 -4.19 -17.94 -4.44
CA TYR A 125 -4.41 -17.88 -5.87
C TYR A 125 -4.07 -19.24 -6.52
N ALA A 126 -2.94 -19.82 -6.12
CA ALA A 126 -2.48 -21.15 -6.54
C ALA A 126 -1.96 -21.97 -5.34
N TRP A 127 -2.64 -23.08 -5.00
CA TRP A 127 -2.24 -23.96 -3.91
C TRP A 127 -0.94 -24.74 -4.26
N PRO A 128 -0.02 -24.99 -3.32
CA PRO A 128 -0.06 -24.72 -1.87
C PRO A 128 0.45 -23.33 -1.44
N VAL A 129 0.87 -22.50 -2.38
CA VAL A 129 1.45 -21.18 -2.09
C VAL A 129 0.36 -20.22 -1.65
N GLN A 130 0.50 -19.60 -0.47
CA GLN A 130 -0.56 -18.75 0.09
C GLN A 130 -0.70 -17.38 -0.58
N ASP A 131 0.41 -16.84 -1.12
CA ASP A 131 0.52 -15.51 -1.71
C ASP A 131 1.20 -15.63 -3.10
N PRO A 132 0.65 -15.12 -4.21
CA PRO A 132 -0.56 -14.29 -4.32
C PRO A 132 -1.84 -14.97 -3.83
N PHE A 133 -2.78 -14.16 -3.36
CA PHE A 133 -4.11 -14.58 -2.94
C PHE A 133 -5.19 -14.00 -3.86
N LYS A 134 -6.42 -14.45 -3.66
CA LYS A 134 -7.62 -13.85 -4.23
C LYS A 134 -8.67 -13.66 -3.14
N LEU A 135 -9.49 -12.63 -3.30
CA LEU A 135 -10.66 -12.39 -2.47
C LEU A 135 -11.91 -12.88 -3.21
N GLY A 136 -12.86 -13.43 -2.47
CA GLY A 136 -14.14 -13.85 -3.02
C GLY A 136 -15.28 -13.53 -2.07
N ALA A 137 -16.42 -13.18 -2.64
CA ALA A 137 -17.65 -13.05 -1.88
C ALA A 137 -18.16 -14.42 -1.42
N THR A 138 -18.90 -14.42 -0.32
CA THR A 138 -19.62 -15.56 0.22
C THR A 138 -21.09 -15.19 0.45
N ARG A 139 -21.90 -16.13 0.92
CA ARG A 139 -23.29 -15.85 1.30
C ARG A 139 -23.39 -14.91 2.50
N ASP A 140 -22.34 -14.86 3.32
CA ASP A 140 -22.27 -14.10 4.55
C ASP A 140 -21.57 -12.73 4.35
N THR A 141 -21.01 -12.48 3.15
CA THR A 141 -20.36 -11.21 2.82
C THR A 141 -21.30 -10.04 3.04
N LEU A 142 -20.85 -9.09 3.86
CA LEU A 142 -21.64 -7.94 4.29
C LEU A 142 -21.46 -6.75 3.34
N ILE A 143 -21.49 -6.99 2.03
CA ILE A 143 -21.45 -5.95 0.99
C ILE A 143 -22.68 -6.12 0.09
N PRO A 144 -23.49 -5.07 -0.13
CA PRO A 144 -24.63 -5.15 -1.04
C PRO A 144 -24.21 -5.61 -2.44
N LYS A 145 -24.96 -6.56 -3.01
CA LYS A 145 -24.67 -7.12 -4.34
C LYS A 145 -24.51 -6.05 -5.41
N LEU A 146 -25.41 -5.05 -5.39
CA LEU A 146 -25.37 -3.88 -6.26
C LEU A 146 -25.44 -2.60 -5.43
N PRO A 147 -24.74 -1.53 -5.85
CA PRO A 147 -23.76 -1.52 -6.94
C PRO A 147 -22.35 -1.96 -6.46
N TRP A 148 -22.12 -2.04 -5.15
CA TRP A 148 -20.80 -2.15 -4.54
C TRP A 148 -20.07 -3.47 -4.81
N LEU A 149 -20.68 -4.62 -4.51
CA LEU A 149 -19.99 -5.90 -4.68
C LEU A 149 -19.68 -6.18 -6.15
N ALA A 150 -20.63 -5.89 -7.06
CA ALA A 150 -20.40 -5.99 -8.50
C ALA A 150 -19.25 -5.07 -8.96
N ALA A 151 -19.13 -3.88 -8.39
CA ALA A 151 -18.01 -2.99 -8.69
C ALA A 151 -16.67 -3.49 -8.14
N LEU A 152 -16.64 -4.35 -7.12
CA LEU A 152 -15.38 -4.94 -6.67
C LEU A 152 -14.86 -6.03 -7.63
N ASP A 153 -15.74 -6.55 -8.49
CA ASP A 153 -15.42 -7.53 -9.53
C ASP A 153 -14.68 -8.76 -8.99
N LEU A 154 -15.17 -9.29 -7.85
CA LEU A 154 -14.55 -10.41 -7.14
C LEU A 154 -14.84 -11.78 -7.78
N ASP A 155 -15.70 -11.82 -8.79
CA ASP A 155 -16.02 -13.05 -9.53
C ASP A 155 -14.93 -13.40 -10.54
N GLU A 156 -14.20 -12.41 -11.06
CA GLU A 156 -13.00 -12.63 -11.86
C GLU A 156 -11.79 -12.95 -10.95
N PRO A 157 -11.11 -14.10 -11.13
CA PRO A 157 -9.98 -14.47 -10.29
C PRO A 157 -8.79 -13.54 -10.57
N ARG A 158 -8.66 -12.48 -9.77
CA ARG A 158 -7.49 -11.60 -9.78
C ARG A 158 -6.51 -11.98 -8.68
N ALA A 159 -5.24 -12.18 -9.05
CA ALA A 159 -4.16 -12.32 -8.10
C ALA A 159 -3.94 -10.97 -7.39
N MET A 160 -3.81 -11.02 -6.07
CA MET A 160 -3.60 -9.88 -5.19
C MET A 160 -2.50 -10.22 -4.21
N THR A 161 -1.70 -9.24 -3.80
CA THR A 161 -0.65 -9.43 -2.81
C THR A 161 -0.42 -8.14 -2.02
N TRP A 162 0.00 -8.29 -0.76
CA TRP A 162 0.54 -7.18 0.03
C TRP A 162 2.05 -7.06 -0.10
N ARG A 163 2.71 -8.02 -0.78
CA ARG A 163 4.17 -8.11 -0.84
C ARG A 163 4.70 -7.57 -2.17
N ARG A 164 5.47 -6.48 -2.10
CA ARG A 164 6.08 -5.85 -3.27
C ARG A 164 6.95 -6.83 -4.05
N ARG A 165 7.75 -7.66 -3.35
CA ARG A 165 8.59 -8.71 -3.97
C ARG A 165 7.78 -9.69 -4.83
N ILE A 166 6.55 -10.02 -4.41
CA ILE A 166 5.67 -10.95 -5.13
C ILE A 166 5.08 -10.25 -6.35
N ALA A 167 4.60 -9.02 -6.21
CA ALA A 167 4.10 -8.23 -7.33
C ALA A 167 5.18 -7.99 -8.42
N THR A 168 6.44 -7.81 -8.03
CA THR A 168 7.55 -7.68 -8.99
C THR A 168 7.83 -9.00 -9.73
N ALA A 169 7.72 -10.14 -9.04
CA ALA A 169 7.91 -11.47 -9.64
C ALA A 169 6.70 -11.96 -10.46
N HIS A 170 5.51 -11.45 -10.14
CA HIS A 170 4.22 -11.82 -10.72
C HIS A 170 3.48 -10.56 -11.20
N PRO A 171 3.79 -10.05 -12.41
CA PRO A 171 3.18 -8.82 -12.93
C PRO A 171 1.65 -8.84 -13.04
N GLU A 172 1.05 -10.03 -13.06
CA GLU A 172 -0.39 -10.24 -13.03
C GLU A 172 -1.03 -9.98 -11.64
N ALA A 173 -0.23 -10.01 -10.57
CA ALA A 173 -0.69 -9.78 -9.20
C ALA A 173 -0.82 -8.29 -8.88
N MET A 174 -2.00 -7.86 -8.45
CA MET A 174 -2.20 -6.50 -7.96
C MET A 174 -1.53 -6.34 -6.60
N LEU A 175 -0.54 -5.45 -6.52
CA LEU A 175 -0.03 -4.96 -5.23
C LEU A 175 -1.11 -4.10 -4.56
N LEU A 176 -1.55 -4.50 -3.37
CA LEU A 176 -2.55 -3.76 -2.59
C LEU A 176 -1.88 -2.70 -1.73
N ARG A 177 -2.34 -1.45 -1.86
CA ARG A 177 -1.94 -0.27 -1.09
C ARG A 177 -3.10 0.72 -0.98
N PRO A 178 -3.09 1.64 -0.01
CA PRO A 178 -3.90 2.85 -0.07
C PRO A 178 -3.71 3.54 -1.44
N GLY A 179 -4.78 3.98 -2.09
CA GLY A 179 -4.74 4.54 -3.44
C GLY A 179 -4.94 3.52 -4.57
N THR A 180 -4.88 2.21 -4.28
CA THR A 180 -5.25 1.21 -5.28
C THR A 180 -6.76 1.23 -5.53
N PRO A 181 -7.24 1.05 -6.77
CA PRO A 181 -8.67 1.15 -7.06
C PRO A 181 -9.57 0.22 -6.23
N PHE A 182 -9.03 -0.92 -5.78
CA PHE A 182 -9.73 -1.86 -4.91
C PHE A 182 -9.88 -1.29 -3.49
N VAL A 183 -8.78 -0.88 -2.85
CA VAL A 183 -8.79 -0.33 -1.49
C VAL A 183 -9.62 0.95 -1.43
N ASP A 184 -9.46 1.84 -2.42
CA ASP A 184 -10.22 3.09 -2.50
C ASP A 184 -11.74 2.85 -2.62
N ARG A 185 -12.17 1.79 -3.33
CA ARG A 185 -13.60 1.43 -3.43
C ARG A 185 -14.14 0.90 -2.11
N ILE A 186 -13.38 0.05 -1.41
CA ILE A 186 -13.76 -0.45 -0.09
C ILE A 186 -13.86 0.69 0.93
N GLU A 187 -12.92 1.62 0.91
CA GLU A 187 -12.96 2.80 1.77
C GLU A 187 -14.24 3.62 1.52
N ARG A 188 -14.54 3.94 0.25
CA ARG A 188 -15.75 4.68 -0.10
C ARG A 188 -17.04 3.93 0.22
N PHE A 189 -17.06 2.61 0.02
CA PHE A 189 -18.17 1.77 0.48
C PHE A 189 -18.37 1.90 1.99
N THR A 190 -17.28 1.88 2.76
CA THR A 190 -17.31 2.01 4.22
C THR A 190 -17.80 3.38 4.67
N ARG A 191 -17.50 4.45 3.92
CA ARG A 191 -18.01 5.81 4.15
C ARG A 191 -19.50 5.95 3.77
N TRP A 192 -19.94 5.21 2.78
CA TRP A 192 -21.33 5.20 2.31
C TRP A 192 -22.25 4.37 3.22
N ASP A 193 -21.73 3.29 3.80
CA ASP A 193 -22.48 2.37 4.66
C ASP A 193 -22.62 2.93 6.08
N ASP A 194 -23.85 3.09 6.54
CA ASP A 194 -24.18 3.60 7.87
C ASP A 194 -24.22 2.51 8.95
N ARG A 195 -24.06 1.24 8.57
CA ARG A 195 -24.08 0.12 9.53
C ARG A 195 -22.93 0.23 10.51
N GLY A 196 -23.25 0.11 11.80
CA GLY A 196 -22.27 0.20 12.88
C GLY A 196 -21.94 1.64 13.31
N THR A 197 -22.60 2.66 12.76
CA THR A 197 -22.46 4.06 13.21
C THR A 197 -23.06 4.31 14.60
N ALA A 198 -24.15 3.62 14.93
CA ALA A 198 -24.79 3.66 16.24
C ALA A 198 -25.04 2.23 16.75
N PHE A 199 -24.56 1.93 17.94
CA PHE A 199 -24.78 0.66 18.62
C PHE A 199 -24.68 0.82 20.13
N VAL A 200 -25.15 -0.17 20.86
CA VAL A 200 -25.12 -0.21 22.31
C VAL A 200 -24.44 -1.49 22.78
N THR A 201 -23.51 -1.34 23.72
CA THR A 201 -22.68 -2.42 24.24
C THR A 201 -22.73 -2.41 25.77
N TRP A 202 -22.86 -3.59 26.35
CA TRP A 202 -22.66 -3.82 27.77
C TRP A 202 -21.27 -4.40 28.01
N ARG A 203 -20.47 -3.70 28.80
CA ARG A 203 -19.16 -4.18 29.28
C ARG A 203 -19.21 -4.51 30.76
N THR A 204 -18.77 -5.70 31.12
CA THR A 204 -18.54 -6.05 32.53
C THR A 204 -17.08 -5.80 32.87
N ALA A 205 -16.81 -4.86 33.78
CA ALA A 205 -15.47 -4.50 34.21
C ALA A 205 -15.29 -4.85 35.70
N PRO A 206 -14.45 -5.85 36.07
CA PRO A 206 -14.20 -6.19 37.47
C PRO A 206 -13.59 -5.06 38.30
N ASP A 207 -12.86 -4.16 37.62
CA ASP A 207 -12.22 -3.00 38.25
C ASP A 207 -13.19 -1.84 38.51
N TRP A 208 -14.46 -1.95 38.05
CA TRP A 208 -15.52 -0.98 38.31
C TRP A 208 -16.30 -1.41 39.54
N GLN A 209 -16.18 -0.64 40.63
CA GLN A 209 -16.84 -0.95 41.90
C GLN A 209 -18.07 -0.09 42.18
N ASP A 210 -18.30 0.92 41.35
CA ASP A 210 -19.47 1.79 41.45
C ASP A 210 -20.71 1.15 40.82
N GLU A 211 -21.84 1.83 40.95
CA GLU A 211 -23.11 1.43 40.34
C GLU A 211 -23.03 1.38 38.80
N LEU A 212 -24.07 0.82 38.17
CA LEU A 212 -24.16 0.71 36.72
C LEU A 212 -23.97 2.09 36.05
N TRP A 213 -22.93 2.22 35.24
CA TRP A 213 -22.68 3.41 34.46
C TRP A 213 -23.37 3.34 33.10
N LEU A 214 -24.06 4.42 32.73
CA LEU A 214 -24.68 4.62 31.42
C LEU A 214 -24.21 5.93 30.81
N GLY A 215 -23.86 5.87 29.53
CA GLY A 215 -23.38 7.03 28.81
C GLY A 215 -23.18 6.74 27.34
N PHE A 216 -22.60 7.73 26.66
CA PHE A 216 -22.39 7.71 25.22
C PHE A 216 -20.90 7.77 24.93
N ARG A 217 -20.49 7.02 23.91
CA ARG A 217 -19.21 7.20 23.23
C ARG A 217 -19.48 7.81 21.87
N LEU A 218 -19.02 9.03 21.66
CA LEU A 218 -19.13 9.73 20.38
C LEU A 218 -17.79 9.59 19.64
N CYS A 219 -17.83 8.96 18.47
CA CYS A 219 -16.66 8.77 17.62
C CYS A 219 -16.75 9.72 16.42
N PHE A 220 -15.87 10.72 16.39
CA PHE A 220 -15.78 11.70 15.31
C PHE A 220 -14.63 11.36 14.37
N VAL A 221 -14.84 11.57 13.08
CA VAL A 221 -13.77 11.64 12.07
C VAL A 221 -13.60 13.11 11.71
N ILE A 222 -12.43 13.66 11.98
CA ILE A 222 -12.05 15.02 11.61
C ILE A 222 -11.28 14.94 10.31
N GLU A 223 -11.84 15.50 9.25
CA GLU A 223 -11.26 15.49 7.90
C GLU A 223 -11.64 16.77 7.13
N PRO A 224 -10.99 17.06 5.99
CA PRO A 224 -11.38 18.18 5.16
C PRO A 224 -12.78 17.98 4.59
N ASP A 225 -13.59 19.04 4.60
CA ASP A 225 -14.93 19.05 3.98
C ASP A 225 -14.83 19.19 2.46
N VAL A 226 -14.54 18.06 1.79
CA VAL A 226 -14.52 17.95 0.33
C VAL A 226 -15.63 16.99 -0.09
N PRO A 227 -16.83 17.50 -0.42
CA PRO A 227 -17.97 16.65 -0.74
C PRO A 227 -17.77 15.93 -2.08
N PHE A 228 -18.22 14.68 -2.13
CA PHE A 228 -18.38 13.93 -3.38
C PHE A 228 -19.85 13.99 -3.82
N ALA A 229 -20.09 14.26 -5.10
CA ALA A 229 -21.44 14.19 -5.66
C ALA A 229 -22.00 12.76 -5.66
N ASP A 230 -21.11 11.77 -5.88
CA ASP A 230 -21.41 10.34 -5.80
C ASP A 230 -20.22 9.58 -5.20
N LEU A 231 -20.41 8.97 -4.03
CA LEU A 231 -19.38 8.14 -3.37
C LEU A 231 -19.06 6.86 -4.16
N PHE A 232 -20.00 6.36 -4.95
CA PHE A 232 -19.78 5.15 -5.74
C PHE A 232 -18.86 5.44 -6.94
N ALA A 233 -19.15 6.50 -7.69
CA ALA A 233 -18.40 6.90 -8.88
C ALA A 233 -17.94 8.37 -8.85
N PRO A 234 -17.04 8.76 -7.92
CA PRO A 234 -16.52 10.12 -7.86
C PRO A 234 -15.67 10.43 -9.10
N SER A 235 -15.71 11.69 -9.53
CA SER A 235 -14.86 12.17 -10.61
C SER A 235 -13.39 12.22 -10.19
N ARG A 236 -12.50 12.20 -11.18
CA ARG A 236 -11.05 12.37 -10.95
C ARG A 236 -10.72 13.70 -10.27
N ALA A 237 -11.48 14.75 -10.57
CA ALA A 237 -11.29 16.08 -9.99
C ALA A 237 -11.62 16.08 -8.49
N GLU A 238 -12.73 15.46 -8.09
CA GLU A 238 -13.09 15.35 -6.67
C GLU A 238 -12.08 14.49 -5.90
N LEU A 239 -11.64 13.36 -6.46
CA LEU A 239 -10.60 12.52 -5.83
C LEU A 239 -9.29 13.29 -5.66
N ALA A 240 -8.89 14.08 -6.66
CA ALA A 240 -7.68 14.91 -6.58
C ALA A 240 -7.82 16.02 -5.52
N ALA A 241 -8.97 16.71 -5.49
CA ALA A 241 -9.26 17.74 -4.50
C ALA A 241 -9.24 17.19 -3.07
N SER A 242 -9.86 16.01 -2.86
CA SER A 242 -9.87 15.34 -1.57
C SER A 242 -8.45 14.99 -1.09
N ARG A 243 -7.64 14.36 -1.95
CA ARG A 243 -6.24 14.03 -1.63
C ARG A 243 -5.40 15.26 -1.34
N GLN A 244 -5.58 16.33 -2.12
CA GLN A 244 -4.88 17.59 -1.90
C GLN A 244 -5.26 18.21 -0.54
N ALA A 245 -6.55 18.20 -0.18
CA ALA A 245 -7.01 18.71 1.10
C ALA A 245 -6.48 17.87 2.28
N GLN A 246 -6.44 16.55 2.13
CA GLN A 246 -5.91 15.62 3.14
C GLN A 246 -4.40 15.80 3.41
N ARG A 247 -3.65 16.39 2.47
CA ARG A 247 -2.26 16.80 2.70
C ARG A 247 -2.15 17.91 3.75
N TYR A 248 -3.14 18.80 3.84
CA TYR A 248 -3.16 19.91 4.81
C TYR A 248 -3.82 19.52 6.13
N LEU A 249 -4.85 18.68 6.07
CA LEU A 249 -5.55 18.16 7.23
C LEU A 249 -5.77 16.65 7.06
N SER A 250 -4.85 15.86 7.58
CA SER A 250 -4.96 14.41 7.52
C SER A 250 -6.15 13.92 8.35
N PRO A 251 -6.96 12.96 7.84
CA PRO A 251 -8.09 12.42 8.58
C PRO A 251 -7.65 11.83 9.91
N ARG A 252 -8.36 12.15 10.99
CA ARG A 252 -8.09 11.61 12.33
C ARG A 252 -9.38 11.31 13.07
N THR A 253 -9.34 10.27 13.90
CA THR A 253 -10.49 9.89 14.73
C THR A 253 -10.34 10.47 16.14
N VAL A 254 -11.41 11.03 16.69
CA VAL A 254 -11.49 11.50 18.06
C VAL A 254 -12.67 10.81 18.74
N SER A 255 -12.43 10.15 19.88
CA SER A 255 -13.49 9.56 20.70
C SER A 255 -13.70 10.40 21.95
N LEU A 256 -14.95 10.76 22.23
CA LEU A 256 -15.36 11.48 23.45
C LEU A 256 -16.37 10.62 24.23
N HIS A 257 -16.29 10.65 25.55
CA HIS A 257 -17.21 9.92 26.43
C HIS A 257 -18.05 10.90 27.25
N PHE A 258 -19.35 10.65 27.31
CA PHE A 258 -20.31 11.49 28.01
C PHE A 258 -21.17 10.66 28.95
N HIS A 259 -21.49 11.21 30.10
CA HIS A 259 -22.54 10.70 30.98
C HIS A 259 -23.92 10.84 30.33
N ALA A 260 -24.91 10.09 30.82
CA ALA A 260 -26.29 10.18 30.31
C ALA A 260 -26.92 11.58 30.45
N ASN A 261 -26.41 12.43 31.35
CA ASN A 261 -26.82 13.82 31.52
C ASN A 261 -26.17 14.81 30.52
N GLY A 262 -25.25 14.33 29.67
CA GLY A 262 -24.54 15.15 28.68
C GLY A 262 -23.23 15.78 29.17
N GLU A 263 -22.81 15.53 30.42
CA GLU A 263 -21.51 15.99 30.92
C GLU A 263 -20.37 15.10 30.42
N PRO A 264 -19.18 15.66 30.12
CA PRO A 264 -18.03 14.86 29.73
C PRO A 264 -17.56 13.97 30.89
N VAL A 265 -17.06 12.77 30.55
CA VAL A 265 -16.45 11.87 31.53
C VAL A 265 -15.00 12.30 31.76
N ASP A 266 -14.70 12.83 32.95
CA ASP A 266 -13.35 13.27 33.32
C ASP A 266 -12.63 12.31 34.27
N ASP A 267 -13.32 11.30 34.83
CA ASP A 267 -12.72 10.32 35.74
C ASP A 267 -11.69 9.42 35.00
N PRO A 268 -10.39 9.49 35.35
CA PRO A 268 -9.36 8.67 34.69
C PRO A 268 -9.52 7.17 34.92
N ALA A 269 -10.19 6.74 35.99
CA ALA A 269 -10.42 5.32 36.25
C ALA A 269 -11.48 4.76 35.29
N LEU A 270 -12.61 5.45 35.16
CA LEU A 270 -13.66 5.12 34.21
C LEU A 270 -13.19 5.22 32.75
N LEU A 271 -12.47 6.29 32.37
CA LEU A 271 -11.94 6.44 31.00
C LEU A 271 -11.06 5.25 30.59
N ARG A 272 -10.19 4.77 31.49
CA ARG A 272 -9.36 3.58 31.26
C ARG A 272 -10.16 2.31 31.02
N ILE A 273 -11.40 2.25 31.50
CA ILE A 273 -12.33 1.15 31.25
C ILE A 273 -13.02 1.34 29.89
N LEU A 274 -13.49 2.55 29.58
CA LEU A 274 -14.22 2.86 28.35
C LEU A 274 -13.34 2.80 27.09
N GLU A 275 -12.06 3.14 27.21
CA GLU A 275 -11.10 3.15 26.09
C GLU A 275 -10.58 1.76 25.70
N ARG A 276 -10.82 0.72 26.51
CA ARG A 276 -10.32 -0.64 26.18
C ARG A 276 -10.96 -1.13 24.87
N PRO A 277 -10.22 -1.85 24.01
CA PRO A 277 -10.76 -2.44 22.79
C PRO A 277 -12.00 -3.30 23.04
N TYR A 278 -12.92 -3.34 22.07
CA TYR A 278 -14.09 -4.21 22.13
C TYR A 278 -13.67 -5.69 22.20
N ARG A 279 -14.31 -6.48 23.06
CA ARG A 279 -14.03 -7.91 23.24
C ARG A 279 -15.24 -8.76 22.88
N SER A 280 -15.09 -9.62 21.88
CA SER A 280 -16.18 -10.48 21.44
C SER A 280 -16.40 -11.66 22.41
N GLY A 281 -17.64 -12.16 22.48
CA GLY A 281 -17.97 -13.36 23.25
C GLY A 281 -17.40 -14.66 22.67
N SER A 282 -16.81 -14.67 21.47
CA SER A 282 -16.12 -15.85 20.93
C SER A 282 -14.70 -16.04 21.48
N ASP A 283 -14.13 -15.00 22.12
CA ASP A 283 -12.81 -15.05 22.78
C ASP A 283 -12.88 -15.67 24.21
N SER A 284 -13.99 -16.33 24.53
CA SER A 284 -14.39 -16.72 25.89
C SER A 284 -13.70 -17.98 26.41
N ALA A 285 -12.41 -17.85 26.73
CA ALA A 285 -11.84 -18.60 27.86
C ALA A 285 -11.80 -17.74 29.15
N VAL A 286 -12.13 -16.44 29.06
CA VAL A 286 -11.94 -15.47 30.16
C VAL A 286 -13.23 -14.68 30.39
N HIS A 287 -13.65 -14.58 31.65
CA HIS A 287 -14.76 -13.72 32.07
C HIS A 287 -14.54 -12.25 31.63
N GLY A 288 -15.58 -11.58 31.13
CA GLY A 288 -15.54 -10.14 30.77
C GLY A 288 -15.62 -9.82 29.27
N ALA A 289 -16.38 -10.58 28.49
CA ALA A 289 -16.70 -10.22 27.10
C ALA A 289 -17.71 -9.07 27.03
N ASP A 290 -17.58 -8.25 25.99
CA ASP A 290 -18.54 -7.20 25.69
C ASP A 290 -19.77 -7.81 25.00
N LEU A 291 -20.94 -7.42 25.48
CA LEU A 291 -22.21 -7.89 24.95
C LEU A 291 -22.82 -6.79 24.08
N ASN A 292 -22.91 -7.04 22.77
CA ASN A 292 -23.78 -6.25 21.92
C ASN A 292 -25.23 -6.39 22.42
N LEU A 293 -25.84 -5.27 22.81
CA LEU A 293 -27.21 -5.22 23.32
C LEU A 293 -28.25 -5.07 22.21
N ALA A 294 -27.86 -4.64 21.00
CA ALA A 294 -28.79 -4.54 19.87
C ALA A 294 -29.36 -5.91 19.44
N SER A 295 -28.60 -6.98 19.62
CA SER A 295 -29.06 -8.36 19.38
C SER A 295 -29.74 -9.01 20.61
N ARG A 296 -29.88 -8.27 21.71
CA ARG A 296 -30.35 -8.78 23.02
C ARG A 296 -31.33 -7.80 23.69
N PRO A 297 -32.51 -7.56 23.10
CA PRO A 297 -33.45 -6.54 23.56
C PRO A 297 -33.92 -6.75 25.00
N GLN A 298 -33.98 -7.99 25.50
CA GLN A 298 -34.35 -8.29 26.88
C GLN A 298 -33.35 -7.74 27.91
N HIS A 299 -32.05 -7.70 27.58
CA HIS A 299 -31.02 -7.12 28.46
C HIS A 299 -30.98 -5.60 28.35
N LEU A 300 -31.33 -5.06 27.19
CA LEU A 300 -31.47 -3.61 27.03
C LEU A 300 -32.66 -3.07 27.85
N ALA A 301 -33.80 -3.76 27.80
CA ALA A 301 -35.02 -3.37 28.51
C ALA A 301 -34.90 -3.45 30.04
N SER A 302 -33.94 -4.21 30.58
CA SER A 302 -33.68 -4.22 32.03
C SER A 302 -32.93 -2.98 32.52
N VAL A 303 -32.37 -2.18 31.61
CA VAL A 303 -31.51 -1.04 31.93
C VAL A 303 -32.09 0.28 31.45
N ILE A 304 -32.79 0.26 30.31
CA ILE A 304 -33.39 1.44 29.70
C ILE A 304 -34.91 1.23 29.65
N ASP A 305 -35.67 2.19 30.16
CA ASP A 305 -37.12 2.19 30.01
C ASP A 305 -37.51 2.37 28.55
N THR A 306 -37.97 1.27 27.95
CA THR A 306 -38.45 1.23 26.56
C THR A 306 -39.64 2.18 26.30
N GLY A 307 -40.43 2.54 27.33
CA GLY A 307 -41.54 3.49 27.22
C GLY A 307 -41.08 4.91 26.95
N ALA A 308 -39.98 5.35 27.58
CA ALA A 308 -39.36 6.66 27.35
C ALA A 308 -38.81 6.79 25.91
N PHE A 309 -38.24 5.71 25.37
CA PHE A 309 -37.68 5.68 24.02
C PHE A 309 -38.75 5.87 22.94
N ALA A 310 -39.93 5.25 23.12
CA ALA A 310 -41.06 5.39 22.20
C ALA A 310 -41.62 6.82 22.11
N GLY A 311 -41.41 7.64 23.14
CA GLY A 311 -41.76 9.06 23.14
C GLY A 311 -40.73 9.94 22.43
N LEU A 312 -39.44 9.60 22.52
CA LEU A 312 -38.33 10.36 21.95
C LEU A 312 -38.08 10.07 20.45
N CYS A 313 -38.38 8.85 19.99
CA CYS A 313 -38.16 8.45 18.58
C CYS A 313 -39.36 8.69 17.66
N ARG A 314 -40.47 9.26 18.16
CA ARG A 314 -41.67 9.59 17.37
C ARG A 314 -41.72 11.04 16.88
N SER A 315 -40.68 11.82 17.11
CA SER A 315 -40.52 13.19 16.58
C SER A 315 -39.84 13.19 15.22
#